data_AF-A0A232EKJ8-F1
#
_entry.id   AF-A0A232EKJ8-F1
#
_cell.length_a   1.000
_cell.length_b   1.000
_cell.length_c   1.000
_cell.angle_alpha   90.00
_cell.angle_beta   90.00
_cell.angle_gamma   90.00
#
_symmetry.space_group_name_H-M   'P 1'
#
loop_
_entity.id
_entity.type
_entity.pdbx_description
1 polymer ?
#
loop_
_entity_poly.entity_id
_entity_poly.type
_entity_poly.pdbx_seq_one_letter_code
_entity_poly.pdbx_strand_id
1 'polypeptide(L)'
;MIRPSEMRKIIEGLVTSSDLETVKFCLEIYPQKPVLCLTSALTHALNEGNEEMIKLLLEYKVDYTTLKNCRIPAIHSALTAKRLDILEKLFELGGTLDKYRVWNYLSLRQAMRYKDKTFLL
;
A
#
# COMPACT_ATOMS: atom_id res chain seq x y z
N MET A 1 -19.50 18.10 1.36
CA MET A 1 -18.60 17.18 0.61
C MET A 1 -17.59 16.60 1.59
N ILE A 2 -17.42 15.27 1.61
CA ILE A 2 -16.51 14.59 2.56
C ILE A 2 -15.06 14.95 2.23
N ARG A 3 -14.29 15.38 3.24
CA ARG A 3 -12.86 15.71 3.08
C ARG A 3 -12.03 14.44 2.83
N PRO A 4 -10.93 14.50 2.06
CA PRO A 4 -10.09 13.32 1.80
C PRO A 4 -9.59 12.63 3.08
N SER A 5 -9.30 13.40 4.12
CA SER A 5 -8.86 12.88 5.42
C SER A 5 -9.92 12.04 6.14
N GLU A 6 -11.20 12.42 6.01
CA GLU A 6 -12.32 11.70 6.61
C GLU A 6 -12.69 10.49 5.77
N MET A 7 -12.70 10.62 4.44
CA MET A 7 -12.92 9.50 3.53
C MET A 7 -11.87 8.39 3.72
N ARG A 8 -10.60 8.78 3.88
CA ARG A 8 -9.52 7.85 4.21
C ARG A 8 -9.80 7.05 5.48
N LYS A 9 -10.23 7.70 6.58
CA LYS A 9 -10.52 7.02 7.84
C LYS A 9 -11.68 6.03 7.71
N ILE A 10 -12.72 6.40 6.95
CA ILE A 10 -13.85 5.52 6.67
C ILE A 10 -13.35 4.27 5.96
N ILE A 11 -12.58 4.43 4.87
CA ILE A 11 -12.02 3.31 4.11
C ILE A 11 -11.08 2.45 4.99
N GLU A 12 -10.21 3.05 5.80
CA GLU A 12 -9.33 2.32 6.73
C GLU A 12 -10.12 1.46 7.73
N GLY A 13 -11.23 1.99 8.28
CA GLY A 13 -12.12 1.24 9.16
C GLY A 13 -12.77 0.04 8.46
N LEU A 14 -13.28 0.26 7.24
CA LEU A 14 -13.91 -0.80 6.43
C LEU A 14 -12.92 -1.89 6.01
N VAL A 15 -11.67 -1.50 5.72
CA VAL A 15 -10.58 -2.45 5.43
C VAL A 15 -10.27 -3.31 6.66
N THR A 16 -10.30 -2.72 7.86
CA THR A 16 -10.08 -3.45 9.11
C THR A 16 -11.21 -4.44 9.39
N SER A 17 -12.46 -4.11 9.04
CA SER A 17 -13.59 -5.03 9.12
C SER A 17 -13.70 -5.97 7.91
N SER A 18 -12.76 -5.92 6.96
CA SER A 18 -12.78 -6.68 5.70
C SER A 18 -14.07 -6.49 4.88
N ASP A 19 -14.68 -5.31 4.92
CA ASP A 19 -15.88 -4.98 4.16
C ASP A 19 -15.50 -4.53 2.73
N LEU A 20 -15.31 -5.52 1.87
CA LEU A 20 -14.83 -5.33 0.50
C LEU A 20 -15.81 -4.54 -0.37
N GLU A 21 -17.11 -4.81 -0.25
CA GLU A 21 -18.14 -4.20 -1.08
C GLU A 21 -18.31 -2.70 -0.75
N THR A 22 -18.31 -2.34 0.53
CA THR A 22 -18.41 -0.94 0.93
C THR A 22 -17.14 -0.16 0.59
N VAL A 23 -15.95 -0.78 0.70
CA VAL A 23 -14.69 -0.15 0.23
C VAL A 23 -14.76 0.17 -1.25
N LYS A 24 -15.21 -0.79 -2.07
CA LYS A 24 -15.37 -0.61 -3.51
C LYS A 24 -16.34 0.54 -3.81
N PHE A 25 -17.53 0.52 -3.20
CA PHE A 25 -18.54 1.56 -3.36
C PHE A 25 -17.98 2.95 -3.00
N CYS A 26 -17.26 3.06 -1.88
CA CYS A 26 -16.60 4.29 -1.46
C CYS A 26 -15.61 4.81 -2.52
N LEU A 27 -14.78 3.93 -3.10
CA LEU A 27 -13.77 4.31 -4.10
C LEU A 27 -14.38 4.67 -5.47
N GLU A 28 -15.51 4.06 -5.83
CA GLU A 28 -16.24 4.37 -7.06
C GLU A 28 -16.83 5.77 -7.01
N ILE A 29 -17.57 6.08 -5.93
CA ILE A 29 -18.33 7.33 -5.81
C ILE A 29 -17.47 8.54 -5.41
N TYR A 30 -16.26 8.34 -4.86
CA TYR A 30 -15.48 9.45 -4.34
C TYR A 30 -14.74 10.23 -5.46
N PRO A 31 -15.09 11.50 -5.71
CA PRO A 31 -14.53 12.26 -6.82
C PRO A 31 -13.05 12.63 -6.61
N GLN A 32 -12.60 12.76 -5.35
CA GLN A 32 -11.22 13.12 -5.01
C GLN A 32 -10.36 11.89 -4.67
N LYS A 33 -10.64 10.73 -5.29
CA LYS A 33 -9.88 9.49 -5.04
C LYS A 33 -8.37 9.58 -5.27
N PRO A 34 -7.82 10.34 -6.26
CA PRO A 34 -6.38 10.35 -6.49
C PRO A 34 -5.54 10.94 -5.35
N VAL A 35 -6.16 11.78 -4.51
CA VAL A 35 -5.50 12.39 -3.35
C VAL A 35 -5.72 11.59 -2.06
N LEU A 36 -6.44 10.46 -2.11
CA LEU A 36 -6.56 9.56 -0.97
C LEU A 36 -5.24 8.83 -0.75
N CYS A 37 -4.64 9.04 0.43
CA CYS A 37 -3.49 8.28 0.88
C CYS A 37 -3.99 6.99 1.55
N LEU A 38 -3.87 5.84 0.87
CA LEU A 38 -4.37 4.53 1.37
C LEU A 38 -3.24 3.56 1.74
N THR A 39 -2.04 4.06 1.97
CA THR A 39 -0.85 3.26 2.34
C THR A 39 -1.08 2.42 3.62
N SER A 40 -1.78 2.95 4.63
CA SER A 40 -2.13 2.20 5.86
C SER A 40 -3.12 1.06 5.58
N ALA A 41 -4.15 1.33 4.78
CA ALA A 41 -5.15 0.33 4.38
C ALA A 41 -4.48 -0.82 3.61
N LEU A 42 -3.62 -0.51 2.63
CA LEU A 42 -2.89 -1.53 1.88
C LEU A 42 -1.93 -2.32 2.76
N THR A 43 -1.26 -1.65 3.71
CA THR A 43 -0.39 -2.32 4.70
C THR A 43 -1.16 -3.29 5.58
N HIS A 44 -2.35 -2.92 6.03
CA HIS A 44 -3.20 -3.82 6.81
C HIS A 44 -3.62 -5.04 5.99
N ALA A 45 -4.14 -4.84 4.77
CA ALA A 45 -4.54 -5.92 3.90
C ALA A 45 -3.38 -6.90 3.58
N LEU A 46 -2.16 -6.37 3.39
CA LEU A 46 -0.93 -7.15 3.24
C LEU A 46 -0.60 -8.01 4.46
N ASN A 47 -0.73 -7.45 5.66
CA ASN A 47 -0.42 -8.17 6.90
C ASN A 47 -1.44 -9.27 7.20
N GLU A 48 -2.71 -9.03 6.91
CA GLU A 48 -3.78 -10.02 7.03
C GLU A 48 -3.76 -11.07 5.90
N GLY A 49 -2.97 -10.85 4.84
CA GLY A 49 -2.95 -11.72 3.66
C GLY A 49 -4.27 -11.70 2.88
N ASN A 50 -5.06 -10.62 2.98
CA ASN A 50 -6.35 -10.51 2.32
C ASN A 50 -6.16 -10.13 0.84
N GLU A 51 -5.96 -11.15 0.00
CA GLU A 51 -5.70 -10.99 -1.44
C GLU A 51 -6.78 -10.21 -2.18
N GLU A 52 -8.06 -10.41 -1.85
CA GLU A 52 -9.15 -9.72 -2.53
C GLU A 52 -9.14 -8.23 -2.21
N MET A 53 -8.90 -7.87 -0.94
CA MET A 53 -8.77 -6.48 -0.53
C MET A 53 -7.53 -5.81 -1.14
N ILE A 54 -6.39 -6.53 -1.21
CA ILE A 54 -5.17 -6.04 -1.86
C ILE A 54 -5.45 -5.71 -3.33
N LYS A 55 -6.07 -6.64 -4.07
CA LYS A 55 -6.41 -6.46 -5.48
C LYS A 55 -7.36 -5.27 -5.65
N LEU A 56 -8.44 -5.23 -4.87
CA LEU A 56 -9.41 -4.15 -4.92
C LEU A 56 -8.74 -2.79 -4.71
N LEU A 57 -7.88 -2.64 -3.70
CA LEU A 57 -7.19 -1.38 -3.46
C LEU A 57 -6.35 -1.01 -4.68
N LEU A 58 -5.47 -1.90 -5.14
CA LEU A 58 -4.52 -1.64 -6.23
C LEU A 58 -5.17 -1.38 -7.61
N GLU A 59 -6.45 -1.73 -7.81
CA GLU A 59 -7.21 -1.37 -9.01
C GLU A 59 -7.42 0.14 -9.15
N TYR A 60 -7.41 0.88 -8.04
CA TYR A 60 -7.70 2.31 -8.05
C TYR A 60 -6.41 3.16 -8.05
N LYS A 61 -6.41 4.18 -8.90
CA LYS A 61 -5.36 5.21 -8.94
C LYS A 61 -5.49 6.17 -7.76
N VAL A 62 -5.02 5.72 -6.59
CA VAL A 62 -4.91 6.51 -5.36
C VAL A 62 -3.44 6.69 -4.98
N ASP A 63 -3.17 7.50 -3.96
CA ASP A 63 -1.81 7.74 -3.48
C ASP A 63 -1.38 6.65 -2.48
N TYR A 64 -0.40 5.82 -2.88
CA TYR A 64 0.26 4.84 -2.01
C TYR A 64 1.65 5.28 -1.54
N THR A 65 2.06 6.49 -1.94
CA THR A 65 3.44 6.97 -1.80
C THR A 65 3.61 7.90 -0.62
N THR A 66 2.54 8.63 -0.24
CA THR A 66 2.58 9.52 0.92
C THR A 66 2.62 8.74 2.23
N LEU A 67 3.54 9.14 3.11
CA LEU A 67 3.76 8.54 4.43
C LEU A 67 3.22 9.37 5.59
N LYS A 68 2.56 10.48 5.30
CA LYS A 68 2.26 11.54 6.28
C LYS A 68 1.58 11.01 7.54
N ASN A 69 0.89 9.86 7.46
CA ASN A 69 0.23 9.19 8.57
C ASN A 69 0.50 7.68 8.67
N CYS A 70 1.53 7.15 7.99
CA CYS A 70 1.78 5.71 7.93
C CYS A 70 3.03 5.36 8.73
N ARG A 71 2.87 4.46 9.70
CA ARG A 71 3.97 3.98 10.55
C ARG A 71 4.91 3.03 9.78
N ILE A 72 4.37 2.30 8.80
CA ILE A 72 5.08 1.36 7.92
C ILE A 72 4.62 1.60 6.47
N PRO A 73 5.54 1.79 5.51
CA PRO A 73 5.19 1.93 4.09
C PRO A 73 4.67 0.62 3.48
N ALA A 74 3.71 0.69 2.56
CA ALA A 74 3.17 -0.50 1.86
C ALA A 74 4.26 -1.30 1.11
N ILE A 75 5.26 -0.60 0.53
CA ILE A 75 6.44 -1.22 -0.11
C ILE A 75 7.17 -2.14 0.88
N HIS A 76 7.30 -1.75 2.15
CA HIS A 76 7.96 -2.58 3.16
C HIS A 76 7.16 -3.83 3.50
N SER A 77 5.85 -3.69 3.64
CA SER A 77 4.97 -4.82 3.92
C SER A 77 4.99 -5.83 2.76
N ALA A 78 4.98 -5.34 1.51
CA ALA A 78 5.14 -6.18 0.32
C ALA A 78 6.50 -6.91 0.31
N LEU A 79 7.60 -6.21 0.61
CA LEU A 79 8.94 -6.81 0.72
C LEU A 79 9.01 -7.89 1.81
N THR A 80 8.43 -7.62 2.99
CA THR A 80 8.43 -8.55 4.12
C THR A 80 7.58 -9.79 3.82
N ALA A 81 6.47 -9.59 3.12
CA ALA A 81 5.60 -10.66 2.63
C ALA A 81 6.16 -11.37 1.37
N LYS A 82 7.31 -10.93 0.82
CA LYS A 82 7.91 -11.43 -0.44
C LYS A 82 6.97 -11.34 -1.65
N ARG A 83 6.13 -10.31 -1.66
CA ARG A 83 5.14 -10.05 -2.72
C ARG A 83 5.74 -9.13 -3.78
N LEU A 84 6.54 -9.73 -4.66
CA LEU A 84 7.18 -9.03 -5.78
C LEU A 84 6.14 -8.46 -6.76
N ASP A 85 5.03 -9.17 -6.96
CA ASP A 85 3.87 -8.72 -7.74
C ASP A 85 3.30 -7.39 -7.23
N ILE A 86 3.16 -7.24 -5.92
CA ILE A 86 2.67 -6.01 -5.29
C ILE A 86 3.74 -4.92 -5.32
N LEU A 87 5.02 -5.30 -5.14
CA LEU A 87 6.14 -4.38 -5.20
C LEU A 87 6.26 -3.73 -6.57
N GLU A 88 6.20 -4.52 -7.64
CA GLU A 88 6.19 -4.04 -9.03
C GLU A 88 5.02 -3.09 -9.27
N LYS A 89 3.82 -3.45 -8.79
CA LYS A 89 2.64 -2.59 -8.94
C LYS A 89 2.79 -1.24 -8.22
N LEU A 90 3.39 -1.24 -7.03
CA LEU A 90 3.67 -0.01 -6.28
C LEU A 90 4.68 0.88 -7.00
N PHE A 91 5.65 0.30 -7.72
CA PHE A 91 6.59 1.06 -8.56
C PHE A 91 5.91 1.65 -9.80
N GLU A 92 5.02 0.91 -10.47
CA GLU A 92 4.19 1.44 -11.57
C GLU A 92 3.35 2.65 -11.13
N LEU A 93 2.90 2.64 -9.87
CA LEU A 93 2.12 3.73 -9.26
C LEU A 93 2.98 4.90 -8.75
N GLY A 94 4.29 4.89 -9.00
CA GLY A 94 5.21 5.97 -8.65
C GLY A 94 5.81 5.89 -7.24
N GLY A 95 5.68 4.74 -6.56
CA GLY A 95 6.44 4.45 -5.35
C GLY A 95 7.94 4.36 -5.65
N THR A 96 8.80 4.81 -4.74
CA THR A 96 10.27 4.73 -4.91
C THR A 96 10.97 4.36 -3.61
N LEU A 97 12.01 3.53 -3.66
CA LEU A 97 12.79 3.15 -2.47
C LEU A 97 13.59 4.31 -1.86
N ASP A 98 13.98 5.30 -2.67
CA ASP A 98 14.86 6.40 -2.24
C ASP A 98 14.25 7.36 -1.21
N LYS A 99 12.91 7.44 -1.12
CA LYS A 99 12.25 8.20 -0.05
C LYS A 99 12.47 7.59 1.33
N TYR A 100 13.07 6.40 1.42
CA TYR A 100 13.16 5.57 2.61
C TYR A 100 14.61 5.38 3.08
N ARG A 101 15.41 6.45 3.15
CA ARG A 101 16.87 6.50 3.45
C ARG A 101 17.38 5.59 4.58
N VAL A 102 16.55 5.21 5.56
CA VAL A 102 16.90 4.27 6.66
C VAL A 102 16.92 2.80 6.19
N TRP A 103 16.35 2.50 5.02
CA TRP A 103 15.96 1.16 4.62
C TRP A 103 16.59 0.67 3.30
N ASN A 104 17.47 1.45 2.65
CA ASN A 104 18.41 0.91 1.63
C ASN A 104 19.34 -0.17 2.23
N TYR A 105 19.57 -0.13 3.54
CA TYR A 105 20.22 -1.23 4.27
C TYR A 105 19.37 -2.51 4.33
N LEU A 106 18.04 -2.39 4.24
CA LEU A 106 17.11 -3.50 4.33
C LEU A 106 17.01 -4.27 3.00
N SER A 107 16.96 -3.56 1.87
CA SER A 107 16.97 -4.17 0.53
C SER A 107 18.22 -5.04 0.32
N LEU A 108 19.40 -4.53 0.69
CA LEU A 108 20.67 -5.27 0.64
C LEU A 108 20.70 -6.47 1.60
N ARG A 109 20.21 -6.32 2.84
CA ARG A 109 20.14 -7.40 3.84
C ARG A 109 19.19 -8.51 3.42
N GLN A 110 18.08 -8.18 2.77
CA GLN A 110 17.11 -9.17 2.30
C GLN A 110 17.56 -9.85 1.01
N ALA A 111 18.22 -9.14 0.10
CA ALA A 111 18.93 -9.74 -1.02
C ALA A 111 19.94 -10.79 -0.55
N MET A 112 20.68 -10.49 0.52
CA MET A 112 21.61 -11.42 1.16
C MET A 112 20.90 -12.59 1.85
N ARG A 113 19.80 -12.34 2.57
CA ARG A 113 19.04 -13.36 3.31
C ARG A 113 18.34 -14.36 2.38
N TYR A 114 17.82 -13.89 1.25
CA TYR A 114 17.09 -14.72 0.27
C TYR A 114 17.94 -15.14 -0.93
N LYS A 115 19.20 -14.70 -1.00
CA LYS A 115 20.09 -14.89 -2.16
C LYS A 115 19.46 -14.44 -3.48
N ASP A 116 18.61 -13.43 -3.40
CA ASP A 116 17.82 -12.96 -4.52
C ASP A 116 18.23 -11.52 -4.84
N LYS A 117 18.87 -11.37 -6.01
CA LYS A 117 19.43 -10.09 -6.46
C LYS A 117 18.35 -9.12 -6.93
N THR A 118 17.09 -9.57 -7.11
CA THR A 118 15.97 -8.70 -7.46
C THR A 118 15.71 -7.62 -6.41
N PHE A 119 16.13 -7.85 -5.16
CA PHE A 119 16.05 -6.88 -4.08
C PHE A 119 17.16 -5.81 -4.08
N LEU A 120 18.10 -5.79 -5.04
CA LEU A 120 19.23 -4.84 -5.10
C LEU A 120 19.02 -3.63 -6.03
N LEU A 121 17.78 -3.33 -6.44
CA LEU A 121 17.47 -2.20 -7.33
C LEU A 121 17.94 -0.85 -6.78
#